data_AF-A0A939QCQ1-F1
#
_entry.id   AF-A0A939QCQ1-F1
#
_cell.length_a   1.000
_cell.length_b   1.000
_cell.length_c   1.000
_cell.angle_alpha   90.00
_cell.angle_beta   90.00
_cell.angle_gamma   90.00
#
_symmetry.space_group_name_H-M   'P 1'
#
loop_
_entity.id
_entity.type
_entity.pdbx_description
1 polymer ?
#
loop_
_entity_poly.entity_id
_entity_poly.type
_entity_poly.pdbx_seq_one_letter_code
_entity_poly.pdbx_strand_id
1 'polypeptide(L)'
;MPSGPCQCRELHDTLVSRFPPNPFVQRLLAKAQELRISFERSPVREQWLYHPGRRAILVWEPDLTSQSLTYLVVILAHEMGHAVDFDQNPERRREVHGMHWLDVPDEVEIAAFVQGFLLLKELRIPISLDDYQKMIAEPIGAAVRREIQENHLCCLLSSSRPAAAGGKAAC
;
A
#
# COMPACT_ATOMS: atom_id res chain seq x y z
N MET A 1 25.57 16.83 -14.48
CA MET A 1 24.63 17.56 -13.60
C MET A 1 24.54 16.78 -12.30
N PRO A 2 24.91 17.33 -11.13
CA PRO A 2 24.81 16.57 -9.89
C PRO A 2 23.37 16.64 -9.38
N SER A 3 22.58 15.60 -9.66
CA SER A 3 21.31 15.33 -8.99
C SER A 3 21.61 14.83 -7.58
N GLY A 4 21.75 15.77 -6.65
CA GLY A 4 22.06 15.47 -5.25
C GLY A 4 20.86 14.93 -4.46
N PRO A 5 21.09 14.31 -3.28
CA PRO A 5 20.05 13.74 -2.41
C PRO A 5 19.00 14.76 -1.92
N CYS A 6 19.28 16.06 -1.99
CA CYS A 6 18.36 17.14 -1.61
C CYS A 6 17.11 17.19 -2.52
N GLN A 7 17.28 16.95 -3.83
CA GLN A 7 16.19 17.10 -4.80
C GLN A 7 15.17 15.96 -4.72
N CYS A 8 15.60 14.73 -4.42
CA CYS A 8 14.71 13.60 -4.21
C CYS A 8 13.88 13.76 -2.92
N ARG A 9 14.47 14.33 -1.87
CA ARG A 9 13.78 14.59 -0.60
C ARG A 9 12.75 15.70 -0.74
N GLU A 10 13.09 16.80 -1.41
CA GLU A 10 12.16 17.90 -1.70
C GLU A 10 10.95 17.45 -2.54
N LEU A 11 11.17 16.57 -3.53
CA LEU A 11 10.08 16.00 -4.35
C LEU A 11 9.16 15.11 -3.52
N HIS A 12 9.72 14.26 -2.66
CA HIS A 12 8.94 13.44 -1.73
C HIS A 12 8.10 14.30 -0.79
N ASP A 13 8.71 15.27 -0.10
CA ASP A 13 8.02 16.14 0.87
C ASP A 13 6.90 16.94 0.19
N THR A 14 7.16 17.44 -1.03
CA THR A 14 6.15 18.14 -1.84
C THR A 14 4.97 17.24 -2.17
N LEU A 15 5.20 15.98 -2.59
CA LEU A 15 4.12 15.04 -2.90
C LEU A 15 3.33 14.64 -1.66
N VAL A 16 4.00 14.33 -0.56
CA VAL A 16 3.37 13.98 0.72
C VAL A 16 2.41 15.09 1.16
N SER A 17 2.79 16.36 1.03
CA SER A 17 1.95 17.51 1.37
C SER A 17 0.68 17.66 0.50
N ARG A 18 0.64 17.02 -0.68
CA ARG A 18 -0.50 17.07 -1.62
C ARG A 18 -1.54 15.98 -1.37
N PHE A 19 -1.21 14.95 -0.60
CA PHE A 19 -2.20 13.96 -0.21
C PHE A 19 -3.30 14.61 0.64
N PRO A 20 -4.57 14.19 0.48
CA PRO A 20 -5.66 14.78 1.21
C PRO A 20 -5.47 14.61 2.73
N PRO A 21 -5.86 15.61 3.54
CA PRO A 21 -5.71 15.59 5.00
C PRO A 21 -6.77 14.68 5.65
N ASN A 22 -6.78 13.40 5.28
CA ASN A 22 -7.69 12.38 5.80
C ASN A 22 -6.95 11.45 6.78
N PRO A 23 -7.53 11.11 7.95
CA PRO A 23 -6.86 10.28 8.95
C PRO A 23 -6.36 8.92 8.45
N PHE A 24 -7.06 8.27 7.52
CA PHE A 24 -6.65 6.97 6.98
C PHE A 24 -5.50 7.09 5.99
N VAL A 25 -5.54 8.12 5.13
CA VAL A 25 -4.43 8.45 4.23
C VAL A 25 -3.19 8.81 5.05
N GLN A 26 -3.32 9.63 6.10
CA GLN A 26 -2.19 9.99 6.96
C GLN A 26 -1.58 8.78 7.70
N ARG A 27 -2.39 7.80 8.12
CA ARG A 27 -1.86 6.53 8.67
C ARG A 27 -1.06 5.74 7.64
N LEU A 28 -1.53 5.67 6.40
CA LEU A 28 -0.81 5.02 5.32
C LEU A 28 0.51 5.74 4.99
N LEU A 29 0.51 7.07 4.94
CA LEU A 29 1.73 7.86 4.72
C LEU A 29 2.75 7.65 5.86
N ALA A 30 2.30 7.66 7.11
CA ALA A 30 3.15 7.35 8.26
C ALA A 30 3.74 5.93 8.16
N LYS A 31 2.91 4.94 7.78
CA LYS A 31 3.37 3.56 7.58
C LYS A 31 4.34 3.44 6.40
N ALA A 32 4.13 4.17 5.30
CA ALA A 32 5.06 4.22 4.17
C ALA A 32 6.43 4.78 4.61
N GLN A 33 6.43 5.83 5.45
CA GLN A 33 7.64 6.38 6.05
C GLN A 33 8.37 5.35 6.94
N GLU A 34 7.64 4.62 7.79
CA GLU A 34 8.19 3.53 8.61
C GLU A 34 8.83 2.44 7.75
N LEU A 35 8.17 2.08 6.64
CA LEU A 35 8.67 1.12 5.64
C LEU A 35 9.78 1.69 4.75
N ARG A 36 10.19 2.95 4.95
CA ARG A 36 11.20 3.66 4.15
C ARG A 36 10.87 3.70 2.65
N ILE A 37 9.59 3.90 2.34
CA ILE A 37 9.08 4.06 0.99
C ILE A 37 9.05 5.55 0.65
N SER A 38 9.70 5.94 -0.45
CA SER A 38 9.63 7.31 -0.95
C SER A 38 8.44 7.50 -1.91
N PHE A 39 8.14 8.75 -2.25
CA PHE A 39 7.09 9.12 -3.21
C PHE A 39 7.73 9.94 -4.31
N GLU A 40 7.40 9.61 -5.55
CA GLU A 40 7.87 10.34 -6.72
C GLU A 40 6.70 10.54 -7.71
N ARG A 41 6.91 11.39 -8.71
CA ARG A 41 5.90 11.62 -9.75
C ARG A 41 5.90 10.47 -10.73
N SER A 42 4.73 9.94 -11.04
CA SER A 42 4.60 8.93 -12.08
C SER A 42 4.85 9.56 -13.45
N PRO A 43 5.77 9.00 -14.26
CA PRO A 43 5.93 9.41 -15.65
C PRO A 43 4.84 8.81 -16.55
N VAL A 44 4.01 7.91 -16.02
CA VAL A 44 2.97 7.20 -16.74
C VAL A 44 1.61 7.79 -16.36
N ARG A 45 0.87 8.22 -17.38
CA ARG A 45 -0.44 8.83 -17.21
C ARG A 45 -1.42 7.83 -16.58
N GLU A 46 -2.17 8.30 -15.58
CA GLU A 46 -3.26 7.55 -14.92
C GLU A 46 -2.78 6.26 -14.23
N GLN A 47 -1.48 6.17 -13.87
CA GLN A 47 -0.92 4.99 -13.21
C GLN A 47 -0.13 5.35 -11.95
N TRP A 48 -0.42 4.60 -10.89
CA TRP A 48 0.40 4.48 -9.70
C TRP A 48 1.24 3.22 -9.83
N LEU A 49 2.51 3.27 -9.42
CA LEU A 49 3.45 2.17 -9.60
C LEU A 49 4.46 2.11 -8.47
N TYR A 50 4.70 0.93 -7.91
CA TYR A 50 5.82 0.71 -7.01
C TYR A 50 7.09 0.35 -7.79
N HIS A 51 8.18 1.10 -7.55
CA HIS A 51 9.47 0.89 -8.19
C HIS A 51 10.44 0.14 -7.25
N PRO A 52 10.65 -1.18 -7.41
CA PRO A 52 11.41 -1.99 -6.46
C PRO A 52 12.90 -1.63 -6.36
N GLY A 53 13.51 -1.12 -7.43
CA GLY A 53 14.93 -0.72 -7.41
C GLY A 53 15.20 0.55 -6.58
N ARG A 54 14.17 1.38 -6.39
CA ARG A 54 14.26 2.68 -5.71
C ARG A 54 13.48 2.71 -4.40
N ARG A 55 12.64 1.70 -4.17
CA ARG A 55 11.68 1.63 -3.06
C ARG A 55 10.82 2.90 -3.00
N ALA A 56 10.22 3.22 -4.14
CA ALA A 56 9.45 4.44 -4.35
C ALA A 56 8.07 4.10 -4.91
N ILE A 57 7.02 4.78 -4.43
CA ILE A 57 5.71 4.78 -5.08
C ILE A 57 5.66 5.98 -6.03
N LEU A 58 5.49 5.69 -7.31
CA LEU A 58 5.29 6.65 -8.36
C LEU A 58 3.80 7.02 -8.40
N VAL A 59 3.49 8.28 -8.10
CA VAL A 59 2.12 8.78 -7.91
C VAL A 59 1.69 9.55 -9.15
N TRP A 60 0.53 9.20 -9.72
CA TRP A 60 -0.13 10.07 -10.70
C TRP A 60 -0.81 11.23 -9.99
N GLU A 61 -0.11 12.37 -9.91
CA GLU A 61 -0.51 13.52 -9.09
C GLU A 61 -1.95 14.02 -9.27
N PRO A 62 -2.54 14.05 -10.49
CA PRO A 62 -3.93 14.46 -10.65
C PRO A 62 -4.92 13.70 -9.77
N ASP A 63 -4.66 12.41 -9.50
CA ASP A 63 -5.55 11.57 -8.69
C ASP A 63 -5.67 12.04 -7.25
N LEU A 64 -4.65 12.72 -6.72
CA LEU A 64 -4.69 13.27 -5.36
C LEU A 64 -5.82 14.28 -5.15
N THR A 65 -6.36 14.83 -6.26
CA THR A 65 -7.44 15.82 -6.25
C THR A 65 -8.72 15.35 -6.95
N SER A 66 -8.61 14.46 -7.93
CA SER A 66 -9.76 14.03 -8.76
C SER A 66 -10.41 12.73 -8.29
N GLN A 67 -9.69 11.87 -7.58
CA GLN A 67 -10.18 10.55 -7.19
C GLN A 67 -10.82 10.54 -5.80
N SER A 68 -11.64 9.52 -5.55
CA SER A 68 -12.25 9.32 -4.23
C SER A 68 -11.22 8.95 -3.17
N LEU A 69 -11.53 9.26 -1.90
CA LEU A 69 -10.69 8.83 -0.77
C LEU A 69 -10.55 7.30 -0.71
N THR A 70 -11.61 6.55 -1.04
CA THR A 70 -11.57 5.08 -1.09
C THR A 70 -10.56 4.59 -2.12
N TYR A 71 -10.56 5.18 -3.32
CA TYR A 71 -9.56 4.87 -4.35
C TYR A 71 -8.15 5.13 -3.82
N LEU A 72 -7.88 6.33 -3.28
CA LEU A 72 -6.56 6.69 -2.77
C LEU A 72 -6.06 5.78 -1.66
N VAL A 73 -6.95 5.36 -0.75
CA VAL A 73 -6.63 4.42 0.33
C VAL A 73 -6.28 3.03 -0.24
N VAL A 74 -7.06 2.54 -1.20
CA VAL A 74 -6.86 1.21 -1.77
C VAL A 74 -5.61 1.16 -2.64
N ILE A 75 -5.42 2.13 -3.55
CA ILE A 75 -4.26 2.16 -4.43
C ILE A 75 -2.96 2.35 -3.64
N LEU A 76 -2.95 3.26 -2.66
CA LEU A 76 -1.76 3.45 -1.82
C LEU A 76 -1.41 2.19 -1.02
N ALA A 77 -2.41 1.51 -0.44
CA ALA A 77 -2.19 0.27 0.26
C ALA A 77 -1.69 -0.86 -0.66
N HIS A 78 -2.22 -0.94 -1.88
CA HIS A 78 -1.77 -1.89 -2.90
C HIS A 78 -0.29 -1.67 -3.28
N GLU A 79 0.10 -0.43 -3.59
CA GLU A 79 1.50 -0.11 -3.93
C GLU A 79 2.47 -0.37 -2.76
N MET A 80 2.04 -0.08 -1.53
CA MET A 80 2.79 -0.47 -0.33
C MET A 80 2.84 -1.99 -0.15
N GLY A 81 1.81 -2.70 -0.60
CA GLY A 81 1.74 -4.15 -0.62
C GLY A 81 2.84 -4.79 -1.46
N HIS A 82 3.19 -4.23 -2.63
CA HIS A 82 4.36 -4.68 -3.40
C HIS A 82 5.65 -4.55 -2.60
N ALA A 83 5.84 -3.45 -1.86
CA ALA A 83 7.03 -3.25 -1.05
C ALA A 83 7.16 -4.33 0.04
N VAL A 84 6.04 -4.62 0.72
CA VAL A 84 5.99 -5.66 1.77
C VAL A 84 6.19 -7.05 1.19
N ASP A 85 5.55 -7.38 0.06
CA ASP A 85 5.71 -8.69 -0.59
C ASP A 85 7.16 -8.91 -1.01
N PHE A 86 7.82 -7.93 -1.62
CA PHE A 86 9.22 -8.07 -2.05
C PHE A 86 10.22 -8.12 -0.90
N ASP A 87 9.89 -7.59 0.28
CA ASP A 87 10.69 -7.77 1.49
C ASP A 87 10.58 -9.20 2.02
N GLN A 88 9.41 -9.83 1.88
CA GLN A 88 9.14 -11.20 2.33
C GLN A 88 9.57 -12.27 1.31
N ASN A 89 9.49 -11.95 0.01
CA ASN A 89 9.73 -12.84 -1.13
C ASN A 89 10.74 -12.21 -2.11
N PRO A 90 12.04 -12.11 -1.75
CA PRO A 90 13.04 -11.39 -2.56
C PRO A 90 13.31 -12.00 -3.95
N GLU A 91 12.96 -13.26 -4.17
CA GLU A 91 12.94 -13.92 -5.48
C GLU A 91 11.96 -13.28 -6.45
N ARG A 92 10.74 -12.94 -6.02
CA ARG A 92 9.75 -12.25 -6.87
C ARG A 92 10.26 -10.89 -7.32
N ARG A 93 10.94 -10.17 -6.42
CA ARG A 93 11.63 -8.91 -6.77
C ARG A 93 12.66 -9.09 -7.89
N ARG A 94 13.37 -10.23 -7.89
CA ARG A 94 14.36 -10.55 -8.93
C ARG A 94 13.69 -10.93 -10.24
N GLU A 95 12.56 -11.63 -10.19
CA GLU A 95 11.77 -12.02 -11.36
C GLU A 95 11.22 -10.79 -12.09
N VAL A 96 10.68 -9.81 -11.35
CA VAL A 96 10.15 -8.57 -11.95
C VAL A 96 11.23 -7.53 -12.28
N HIS A 97 12.50 -7.83 -12.00
CA HIS A 97 13.59 -6.90 -12.22
C HIS A 97 13.82 -6.68 -13.72
N GLY A 98 13.52 -5.49 -14.21
CA GLY A 98 13.69 -5.13 -15.63
C GLY A 98 12.47 -5.44 -16.50
N MET A 99 11.38 -5.94 -15.93
CA MET A 99 10.09 -6.02 -16.60
C MET A 99 9.50 -4.62 -16.80
N HIS A 100 8.72 -4.45 -17.87
CA HIS A 100 7.88 -3.28 -17.99
C HIS A 100 6.81 -3.32 -16.89
N TRP A 101 6.41 -2.16 -16.39
CA TRP A 101 5.44 -2.07 -15.29
C TRP A 101 4.03 -2.59 -15.63
N LEU A 102 3.75 -2.90 -16.91
CA LEU A 102 2.51 -3.56 -17.35
C LEU A 102 2.64 -5.08 -17.45
N ASP A 103 3.84 -5.62 -17.28
CA ASP A 103 4.14 -7.05 -17.44
C ASP A 103 4.30 -7.73 -16.07
N VAL A 104 3.82 -7.11 -15.00
CA VAL A 104 3.87 -7.68 -13.64
C VAL A 104 2.96 -8.92 -13.60
N PRO A 105 3.46 -10.08 -13.17
CA PRO A 105 2.64 -11.30 -13.10
C PRO A 105 1.45 -11.16 -12.16
N ASP A 106 0.33 -11.79 -12.51
CA ASP A 106 -0.90 -11.80 -11.70
C ASP A 106 -0.63 -12.25 -10.26
N GLU A 107 0.28 -13.20 -10.02
CA GLU A 107 0.63 -13.66 -8.68
C GLU A 107 1.27 -12.56 -7.82
N VAL A 108 2.05 -11.67 -8.44
CA VAL A 108 2.67 -10.53 -7.77
C VAL A 108 1.61 -9.47 -7.45
N GLU A 109 0.69 -9.22 -8.37
CA GLU A 109 -0.46 -8.31 -8.15
C GLU A 109 -1.37 -8.83 -7.03
N ILE A 110 -1.72 -10.11 -7.05
CA ILE A 110 -2.52 -10.77 -6.00
C ILE A 110 -1.81 -10.61 -4.64
N ALA A 111 -0.52 -10.91 -4.57
CA ALA A 111 0.24 -10.77 -3.34
C ALA A 111 0.27 -9.32 -2.82
N ALA A 112 0.43 -8.35 -3.71
CA ALA A 112 0.40 -6.93 -3.36
C ALA A 112 -0.97 -6.50 -2.82
N PHE A 113 -2.08 -6.91 -3.44
CA PHE A 113 -3.42 -6.66 -2.90
C PHE A 113 -3.65 -7.33 -1.54
N VAL A 114 -3.17 -8.56 -1.35
CA VAL A 114 -3.28 -9.27 -0.06
C VAL A 114 -2.52 -8.51 1.02
N GLN A 115 -1.24 -8.19 0.79
CA GLN A 115 -0.43 -7.42 1.76
C GLN A 115 -1.01 -6.03 2.00
N GLY A 116 -1.53 -5.38 0.95
CA GLY A 116 -2.24 -4.10 1.06
C GLY A 116 -3.45 -4.20 1.98
N PHE A 117 -4.29 -5.24 1.82
CA PHE A 117 -5.41 -5.45 2.73
C PHE A 117 -4.96 -5.70 4.17
N LEU A 118 -3.92 -6.51 4.39
CA LEU A 118 -3.37 -6.75 5.72
C LEU A 118 -2.88 -5.45 6.38
N LEU A 119 -2.19 -4.57 5.64
CA LEU A 119 -1.80 -3.24 6.11
C LEU A 119 -3.02 -2.39 6.49
N LEU A 120 -4.09 -2.40 5.68
CA LEU A 120 -5.32 -1.69 6.01
C LEU A 120 -5.94 -2.21 7.32
N LYS A 121 -5.83 -3.52 7.61
CA LYS A 121 -6.31 -4.11 8.86
C LYS A 121 -5.41 -3.74 10.05
N GLU A 122 -4.10 -3.82 9.88
CA GLU A 122 -3.10 -3.39 10.88
C GLU A 122 -3.32 -1.94 11.30
N LEU A 123 -3.53 -1.04 10.33
CA LEU A 123 -3.74 0.39 10.56
C LEU A 123 -5.16 0.75 11.00
N ARG A 124 -6.02 -0.26 11.22
CA ARG A 124 -7.42 -0.12 11.62
C ARG A 124 -8.21 0.80 10.68
N ILE A 125 -8.02 0.61 9.37
CA ILE A 125 -8.76 1.33 8.33
C ILE A 125 -10.05 0.53 8.03
N PRO A 126 -11.24 1.15 8.16
CA PRO A 126 -12.53 0.45 8.17
C PRO A 126 -13.04 0.16 6.76
N ILE A 127 -12.37 -0.74 6.05
CA ILE A 127 -12.83 -1.32 4.78
C ILE A 127 -13.14 -2.81 4.97
N SER A 128 -14.30 -3.27 4.49
CA SER A 128 -14.64 -4.70 4.52
C SER A 128 -13.88 -5.45 3.42
N LEU A 129 -13.75 -6.78 3.54
CA LEU A 129 -13.17 -7.58 2.46
C LEU A 129 -14.04 -7.51 1.19
N ASP A 130 -15.37 -7.50 1.36
CA ASP A 130 -16.31 -7.42 0.23
C ASP A 130 -16.21 -6.08 -0.50
N ASP A 131 -16.03 -4.96 0.21
CA ASP A 131 -15.84 -3.66 -0.44
C ASP A 131 -14.45 -3.50 -1.03
N TYR A 132 -13.43 -4.10 -0.42
CA TYR A 132 -12.08 -4.14 -0.98
C TYR A 132 -12.05 -4.92 -2.30
N GLN A 133 -12.66 -6.10 -2.35
CA GLN A 133 -12.73 -6.91 -3.58
C GLN A 133 -13.37 -6.14 -4.74
N LYS A 134 -14.45 -5.38 -4.50
CA LYS A 134 -15.14 -4.61 -5.56
C LYS A 134 -14.27 -3.54 -6.20
N MET A 135 -13.17 -3.14 -5.54
CA MET A 135 -12.21 -2.16 -6.06
C MET A 135 -11.12 -2.80 -6.93
N ILE A 136 -11.11 -4.13 -7.06
CA ILE A 136 -10.10 -4.90 -7.78
C ILE A 136 -10.77 -5.51 -9.01
N ALA A 137 -10.12 -5.38 -10.17
CA ALA A 137 -10.62 -5.98 -11.40
C ALA A 137 -10.61 -7.52 -11.31
N GLU A 138 -11.63 -8.16 -11.87
CA GLU A 138 -11.64 -9.61 -12.01
C GLU A 138 -10.70 -10.04 -13.17
N PRO A 139 -10.01 -11.20 -13.05
CA PRO A 139 -10.17 -12.26 -12.05
C PRO A 139 -9.34 -12.08 -10.76
N ILE A 140 -8.55 -11.01 -10.65
CA ILE A 140 -7.64 -10.77 -9.51
C ILE A 140 -8.42 -10.58 -8.21
N GLY A 141 -9.55 -9.87 -8.25
CA GLY A 141 -10.41 -9.66 -7.08
C GLY A 141 -10.85 -10.97 -6.41
N ALA A 142 -11.38 -11.92 -7.19
CA ALA A 142 -11.76 -13.23 -6.67
C ALA A 142 -10.57 -14.01 -6.09
N ALA A 143 -9.40 -13.94 -6.72
CA ALA A 143 -8.19 -14.60 -6.24
C ALA A 143 -7.71 -14.02 -4.90
N VAL A 144 -7.67 -12.69 -4.77
CA VAL A 144 -7.32 -11.98 -3.53
C VAL A 144 -8.27 -12.36 -2.39
N ARG A 145 -9.58 -12.41 -2.66
CA ARG A 145 -10.56 -12.80 -1.66
C ARG A 145 -10.29 -14.21 -1.14
N ARG A 146 -10.08 -15.16 -2.06
CA ARG A 146 -9.80 -16.56 -1.71
C ARG A 146 -8.55 -16.67 -0.85
N GLU A 147 -7.47 -16.00 -1.25
CA GLU A 147 -6.19 -16.00 -0.52
C GLU A 147 -6.36 -15.47 0.91
N ILE A 148 -7.06 -14.35 1.09
CA ILE A 148 -7.33 -13.78 2.42
C ILE A 148 -8.17 -14.74 3.27
N GLN A 149 -9.18 -15.38 2.66
CA GLN A 149 -10.08 -16.31 3.35
C GLN A 149 -9.36 -17.57 3.82
N GLU A 150 -8.50 -18.14 2.97
CA GLU A 150 -7.83 -19.41 3.24
C GLU A 150 -6.63 -19.24 4.18
N ASN A 151 -5.85 -18.17 4.02
CA ASN A 151 -4.52 -18.09 4.65
C ASN A 151 -4.38 -16.99 5.71
N HIS A 152 -5.30 -16.03 5.78
CA HIS A 152 -5.12 -14.85 6.63
C HIS A 152 -6.24 -14.54 7.62
N LEU A 153 -7.40 -15.21 7.56
CA LEU A 153 -8.51 -14.95 8.49
C LEU A 153 -8.11 -15.08 9.97
N CYS A 154 -7.27 -16.06 10.32
CA CYS A 154 -6.85 -16.27 11.70
C CYS A 154 -6.05 -15.07 12.27
N CYS A 155 -5.16 -14.49 11.47
CA CYS A 155 -4.38 -13.30 11.82
C CYS A 155 -5.27 -12.06 11.96
N LEU A 156 -6.25 -11.92 11.06
CA LEU A 156 -7.17 -10.79 11.04
C LEU A 156 -8.13 -10.80 12.24
N LEU A 157 -8.62 -11.97 12.65
CA LEU A 157 -9.50 -12.11 13.81
C LEU A 157 -8.73 -11.90 15.13
N SER A 158 -7.47 -12.33 15.21
CA SER A 158 -6.66 -12.25 16.42
C SER A 158 -6.22 -10.82 16.78
N SER A 159 -6.12 -9.93 15.79
CA SER A 159 -5.71 -8.52 15.98
C SER A 159 -6.79 -7.63 16.64
N SER A 160 -7.95 -8.20 16.97
CA SER A 160 -9.14 -7.49 17.45
C SER A 160 -9.23 -7.34 18.97
N ARG A 161 -8.25 -7.78 19.77
CA ARG A 161 -8.28 -7.55 21.23
C ARG A 161 -7.76 -6.15 21.56
N PRO A 162 -8.60 -5.21 22.05
CA PRO A 162 -8.07 -4.03 22.72
C PRO A 162 -7.37 -4.49 24.00
N ALA A 163 -6.18 -3.94 24.26
CA ALA A 163 -5.57 -4.02 25.58
C ALA A 163 -6.59 -3.46 26.57
N ALA A 164 -7.10 -4.30 27.47
CA ALA A 164 -7.96 -3.86 28.55
C ALA A 164 -7.23 -2.74 29.31
N ALA A 165 -7.84 -1.56 29.37
CA ALA A 165 -7.38 -0.46 30.18
C ALA A 165 -7.17 -0.99 31.61
N GLY A 166 -5.91 -0.99 32.06
CA GLY A 166 -5.53 -1.39 33.40
C GLY A 166 -6.32 -0.57 34.40
N GLY A 167 -7.30 -1.22 35.02
CA GLY A 167 -8.10 -0.65 36.09
C GLY A 167 -7.21 -0.16 37.21
N LYS A 168 -7.55 1.01 37.75
CA LYS A 168 -7.08 1.47 39.05
C LYS A 168 -7.34 0.35 40.05
N ALA A 169 -6.28 -0.26 40.57
CA ALA A 169 -6.35 -0.93 41.86
C ALA A 169 -6.27 0.16 42.92
N ALA A 170 -7.40 0.42 43.55
CA ALA A 170 -7.43 1.05 44.87
C ALA A 170 -6.94 0.02 45.90
N CYS A 171 -5.93 0.39 46.67
CA CYS A 171 -5.72 0.11 48.09
C CYS A 171 -4.50 0.93 48.52
#